data_AF-A0A093V2W6-F1
#
_entry.id   AF-A0A093V2W6-F1
#
_cell.length_a   1.000
_cell.length_b   1.000
_cell.length_c   1.000
_cell.angle_alpha   90.00
_cell.angle_beta   90.00
_cell.angle_gamma   90.00
#
_symmetry.space_group_name_H-M   'P 1'
#
loop_
_entity.id
_entity.type
_entity.pdbx_description
1 polymer ?
#
loop_
_entity_poly.entity_id
_entity_poly.type
_entity_poly.pdbx_seq_one_letter_code
_entity_poly.pdbx_strand_id
1 'polypeptide(L)'
;MGGTPEHPFFVIITENLIRWKLNYLLPYVTVMLCSGQWFLTAMWEKYHSDLSPDSTVRGFANAKIGWKPLHRILMDMRPGADPWVFFNQVAGESWADWDYRILKAIGDHIVLIILLVVVFICVLVRFCMNYRARSRATYIEYQKLDI
;
A
#
# COMPACT_ATOMS: atom_id res chain seq x y z
N MET A 1 4.95 -5.37 19.92
CA MET A 1 4.25 -6.66 19.74
C MET A 1 4.85 -7.64 20.73
N GLY A 2 4.04 -8.30 21.55
CA GLY A 2 4.51 -9.39 22.42
C GLY A 2 4.18 -10.74 21.79
N GLY A 3 5.03 -11.75 21.98
CA GLY A 3 4.72 -13.11 21.56
C GLY A 3 5.69 -14.13 22.13
N THR A 4 5.36 -15.42 21.96
CA THR A 4 6.18 -16.53 22.43
C THR A 4 7.50 -16.61 21.66
N PRO A 5 8.59 -17.09 22.29
CA PRO A 5 9.83 -17.39 21.58
C PRO A 5 9.57 -18.25 20.34
N GLU A 6 10.27 -17.97 19.25
CA GLU A 6 10.20 -18.72 17.98
C GLU A 6 8.80 -18.85 17.36
N HIS A 7 7.87 -17.94 17.68
CA HIS A 7 6.56 -17.96 17.04
C HIS A 7 6.71 -17.83 15.51
N PRO A 8 6.00 -18.64 14.70
CA PRO A 8 6.20 -18.71 13.24
C PRO A 8 6.15 -17.35 12.54
N PHE A 9 5.25 -16.45 12.97
CA PHE A 9 5.19 -15.07 12.48
C PHE A 9 6.52 -14.30 12.60
N PHE A 10 7.19 -14.36 13.76
CA PHE A 10 8.46 -13.65 13.94
C PHE A 10 9.57 -14.29 13.12
N VAL A 11 9.58 -15.62 12.99
CA VAL A 11 10.53 -16.33 12.13
C VAL A 11 10.35 -15.89 10.67
N ILE A 12 9.10 -15.86 10.17
CA ILE A 12 8.77 -15.35 8.84
C ILE A 12 9.29 -13.92 8.66
N ILE A 13 9.04 -13.03 9.62
CA ILE A 13 9.57 -11.66 9.57
C ILE A 13 11.10 -11.65 9.44
N THR A 14 11.80 -12.33 10.35
CA THR A 14 13.27 -12.28 10.41
C THR A 14 13.94 -12.90 9.20
N GLU A 15 13.39 -14.00 8.68
CA GLU A 15 13.95 -14.65 7.49
C GLU A 15 13.69 -13.84 6.20
N ASN A 16 12.59 -13.11 6.14
CA ASN A 16 12.24 -12.32 4.96
C ASN A 16 12.90 -10.92 4.98
N LEU A 17 13.36 -10.41 6.12
CA LEU A 17 14.06 -9.12 6.23
C LEU A 17 15.25 -9.00 5.26
N ILE A 18 16.06 -10.05 5.13
CA ILE A 18 17.21 -10.05 4.20
C ILE A 18 16.73 -10.08 2.75
N ARG A 19 15.70 -10.87 2.46
CA ARG A 19 15.15 -11.04 1.10
C ARG A 19 14.46 -9.78 0.58
N TRP A 20 13.85 -9.02 1.49
CA TRP A 20 13.13 -7.80 1.18
C TRP A 20 14.01 -6.54 1.23
N LYS A 21 15.33 -6.70 1.48
CA LYS A 21 16.30 -5.62 1.41
C LYS A 21 16.55 -5.20 -0.05
N LEU A 22 15.62 -4.43 -0.59
CA LEU A 22 15.67 -3.87 -1.93
C LEU A 22 15.89 -2.37 -1.86
N ASN A 23 16.79 -1.85 -2.68
CA ASN A 23 17.02 -0.41 -2.77
C ASN A 23 16.15 0.16 -3.90
N TYR A 24 15.08 0.88 -3.53
CA TYR A 24 14.24 1.60 -4.50
C TYR A 24 14.74 3.02 -4.68
N LEU A 25 14.31 3.66 -5.78
CA LEU A 25 14.63 5.05 -6.07
C LEU A 25 14.07 6.02 -5.02
N LEU A 26 12.93 5.68 -4.42
CA LEU A 26 12.26 6.48 -3.40
C LEU A 26 12.66 5.96 -2.00
N PRO A 27 13.43 6.73 -1.21
CA PRO A 27 13.84 6.34 0.14
C PRO A 27 12.69 5.92 1.06
N TYR A 28 11.58 6.65 1.05
CA TYR A 28 10.38 6.35 1.83
C TYR A 28 9.78 4.99 1.47
N VAL A 29 9.69 4.69 0.17
CA VAL A 29 9.19 3.39 -0.33
C VAL A 29 10.13 2.26 0.11
N THR A 30 11.44 2.50 0.05
CA THR A 30 12.44 1.56 0.54
C THR A 30 12.21 1.23 2.01
N VAL A 31 12.05 2.24 2.87
CA VAL A 31 11.79 2.03 4.30
C VAL A 31 10.48 1.27 4.50
N MET A 32 9.38 1.68 3.85
CA MET A 32 8.07 1.08 4.05
C MET A 32 7.98 -0.38 3.59
N LEU A 33 8.63 -0.74 2.46
CA LEU A 33 8.63 -2.10 1.92
C LEU A 33 9.67 -3.02 2.54
N CYS A 34 10.81 -2.51 3.02
CA CYS A 34 11.87 -3.38 3.55
C CYS A 34 11.63 -3.76 5.02
N SER A 35 11.26 -2.79 5.85
CA SER A 35 11.16 -2.99 7.31
C SER A 35 10.02 -2.20 7.97
N GLY A 36 9.31 -1.38 7.20
CA GLY A 36 8.24 -0.53 7.68
C GLY A 36 6.87 -1.22 7.72
N GLN A 37 5.83 -0.39 7.62
CA GLN A 37 4.45 -0.84 7.81
C GLN A 37 3.99 -1.80 6.71
N TRP A 38 4.35 -1.54 5.45
CA TRP A 38 3.93 -2.37 4.32
C TRP A 38 4.60 -3.74 4.34
N PHE A 39 5.88 -3.80 4.72
CA PHE A 39 6.58 -5.05 4.97
C PHE A 39 5.84 -5.92 5.99
N LEU A 40 5.50 -5.34 7.15
CA LEU A 40 4.81 -6.07 8.21
C LEU A 40 3.41 -6.54 7.78
N THR A 41 2.69 -5.73 6.99
CA THR A 41 1.40 -6.16 6.40
C THR A 41 1.58 -7.34 5.46
N ALA A 42 2.59 -7.31 4.57
CA ALA A 42 2.86 -8.43 3.66
C ALA A 42 3.26 -9.72 4.41
N MET A 43 4.06 -9.62 5.48
CA MET A 43 4.39 -10.77 6.33
C MET A 43 3.19 -11.30 7.10
N TRP A 44 2.30 -10.40 7.52
CA TRP A 44 1.04 -10.77 8.18
C TRP A 44 0.12 -11.55 7.24
N GLU A 45 -0.06 -11.07 6.01
CA GLU A 45 -0.83 -11.76 4.98
C GLU A 45 -0.22 -13.12 4.64
N LYS A 46 1.11 -13.19 4.50
CA LYS A 46 1.82 -14.45 4.27
C LYS A 46 1.59 -15.45 5.40
N TYR A 47 1.75 -15.03 6.66
CA TYR A 47 1.52 -15.89 7.82
C TYR A 47 0.08 -16.43 7.86
N HIS A 48 -0.92 -15.61 7.56
CA HIS A 48 -2.33 -16.06 7.54
C HIS A 48 -2.65 -16.93 6.34
N SER A 49 -2.03 -16.67 5.18
CA SER A 49 -2.15 -17.52 3.99
C SER A 49 -1.58 -18.92 4.24
N ASP A 50 -0.48 -19.00 4.97
CA ASP A 50 0.17 -20.26 5.35
C ASP A 50 -0.47 -20.93 6.59
N LEU A 51 -1.45 -20.30 7.24
CA LEU A 51 -2.12 -20.80 8.44
C LEU A 51 -3.26 -21.76 8.08
N SER A 52 -3.14 -23.00 8.53
CA SER A 52 -4.17 -24.05 8.43
C SER A 52 -5.30 -23.83 9.45
N PRO A 53 -6.53 -24.30 9.17
CA PRO A 53 -7.61 -24.38 10.17
C PRO A 53 -7.20 -25.09 11.46
N ASP A 54 -6.28 -26.05 11.38
CA ASP A 54 -5.75 -26.80 12.52
C ASP A 54 -4.69 -26.03 13.33
N SER A 55 -4.58 -24.71 13.13
CA SER A 55 -3.62 -23.84 13.82
C SER A 55 -2.15 -24.21 13.55
N THR A 56 -1.86 -24.84 12.42
CA THR A 56 -0.48 -25.12 11.96
C THR A 56 -0.10 -24.16 10.85
N VAL A 57 1.17 -23.72 10.81
CA VAL A 57 1.69 -22.90 9.70
C VAL A 57 2.52 -23.78 8.77
N ARG A 58 2.31 -23.66 7.47
CA ARG A 58 3.07 -24.39 6.46
C ARG A 58 4.58 -24.14 6.62
N GLY A 59 5.39 -25.21 6.61
CA GLY A 59 6.83 -25.12 6.85
C GLY A 59 7.24 -25.10 8.33
N PHE A 60 6.27 -25.02 9.24
CA PHE A 60 6.50 -24.98 10.69
C PHE A 60 5.83 -26.19 11.38
N ALA A 61 6.25 -27.41 10.98
CA ALA A 61 5.67 -28.67 11.47
C ALA A 61 5.90 -28.91 12.98
N ASN A 62 7.05 -28.47 13.50
CA ASN A 62 7.43 -28.63 14.91
C ASN A 62 6.82 -27.56 15.82
N ALA A 63 6.15 -26.58 15.23
CA ALA A 63 5.70 -25.42 15.97
C ALA A 63 4.50 -25.76 16.87
N LYS A 64 3.82 -26.91 16.71
CA LYS A 64 2.73 -27.35 17.62
C LYS A 64 3.07 -27.34 19.12
N ILE A 65 4.34 -27.27 19.51
CA ILE A 65 4.78 -27.20 20.90
C ILE A 65 4.64 -25.75 21.42
N GLY A 66 3.42 -25.39 21.85
CA GLY A 66 3.23 -24.34 22.86
C GLY A 66 2.89 -22.93 22.40
N TRP A 67 2.82 -22.61 21.11
CA TRP A 67 2.25 -21.32 20.65
C TRP A 67 0.79 -21.45 20.22
N LYS A 68 0.06 -20.34 20.30
CA LYS A 68 -1.33 -20.22 19.85
C LYS A 68 -1.38 -19.30 18.64
N PRO A 69 -2.33 -19.51 17.70
CA PRO A 69 -2.56 -18.60 16.59
C PRO A 69 -2.58 -17.15 17.05
N LEU A 70 -1.84 -16.32 16.31
CA LEU A 70 -1.68 -14.91 16.61
C LEU A 70 -3.05 -14.21 16.67
N HIS A 71 -3.41 -13.69 17.85
CA HIS A 71 -4.58 -12.84 18.01
C HIS A 71 -4.14 -11.38 17.95
N ARG A 72 -4.62 -10.65 16.95
CA ARG A 72 -4.29 -9.24 16.78
C ARG A 72 -5.12 -8.41 17.77
N ILE A 73 -4.52 -8.00 18.87
CA ILE A 73 -5.08 -6.94 19.72
C ILE A 73 -4.63 -5.61 19.10
N LEU A 74 -5.51 -5.01 18.30
CA LEU A 74 -5.35 -3.63 17.86
C LEU A 74 -5.69 -2.72 19.03
N MET A 75 -4.72 -1.94 19.51
CA MET A 75 -5.03 -0.84 20.41
C MET A 75 -5.54 0.33 19.58
N ASP A 76 -6.57 1.03 20.05
CA ASP A 76 -7.05 2.25 19.41
C ASP A 76 -5.96 3.33 19.56
N MET A 77 -5.55 3.90 18.42
CA MET A 77 -4.44 4.85 18.32
C MET A 77 -4.94 6.26 17.95
N ARG A 78 -6.25 6.52 18.04
CA ARG A 78 -6.81 7.84 17.71
C ARG A 78 -6.41 8.90 18.75
N PRO A 79 -6.31 10.19 18.35
CA PRO A 79 -6.26 11.29 19.33
C PRO A 79 -7.49 11.23 20.25
N GLY A 80 -7.27 11.16 21.56
CA GLY A 80 -8.32 10.96 22.57
C GLY A 80 -8.56 9.50 22.98
N ALA A 81 -7.67 8.58 22.61
CA ALA A 81 -7.72 7.20 23.08
C ALA A 81 -7.60 7.09 24.62
N ASP A 82 -8.15 6.01 25.16
CA ASP A 82 -8.29 5.81 26.59
C ASP A 82 -6.95 5.79 27.36
N PRO A 83 -6.93 6.18 28.65
CA PRO A 83 -5.70 6.34 29.43
C PRO A 83 -4.84 5.07 29.59
N TRP A 84 -5.43 3.88 29.35
CA TRP A 84 -4.75 2.59 29.45
C TRP A 84 -4.08 2.14 28.14
N VAL A 85 -4.06 2.99 27.11
CA VAL A 85 -3.26 2.75 25.89
C VAL A 85 -1.79 3.05 26.19
N PHE A 86 -0.97 2.00 26.22
CA PHE A 86 0.45 2.10 26.57
C PHE A 86 1.36 2.58 25.43
N PHE A 87 0.92 2.42 24.17
CA PHE A 87 1.71 2.79 22.99
C PHE A 87 1.12 4.05 22.36
N ASN A 88 1.92 5.12 22.26
CA ASN A 88 1.52 6.32 21.53
C ASN A 88 2.22 6.36 20.17
N GLN A 89 1.54 6.88 19.15
CA GLN A 89 2.15 7.10 17.84
C GLN A 89 2.62 8.54 17.74
N VAL A 90 3.93 8.73 17.85
CA VAL A 90 4.57 10.00 17.53
C VAL A 90 5.00 10.00 16.06
N ALA A 91 4.96 11.17 15.42
CA ALA A 91 5.49 11.34 14.07
C ALA A 91 7.00 11.02 14.08
N GLY A 92 7.35 9.88 13.51
CA GLY A 92 8.74 9.49 13.30
C GLY A 92 9.31 10.23 12.09
N GLU A 93 9.70 11.48 12.29
CA GLU A 93 10.27 12.36 11.24
C GLU A 93 11.68 11.90 10.78
N SER A 94 12.26 10.86 11.40
CA SER A 94 13.61 10.36 11.07
C SER A 94 13.78 9.86 9.64
N TRP A 95 12.67 9.62 8.93
CA TRP A 95 12.63 9.14 7.55
C TRP A 95 11.98 10.15 6.59
N ALA A 96 11.75 11.39 7.05
CA ALA A 96 11.07 12.44 6.30
C ALA A 96 12.02 13.13 5.31
N ASP A 97 12.32 12.44 4.20
CA ASP A 97 13.09 13.03 3.10
C ASP A 97 12.19 13.72 2.05
N TRP A 98 12.76 14.13 0.92
CA TRP A 98 12.08 14.85 -0.15
C TRP A 98 10.88 14.08 -0.72
N ASP A 99 10.97 12.76 -0.83
CA ASP A 99 9.95 11.91 -1.40
C ASP A 99 8.77 11.71 -0.46
N TYR A 100 9.03 11.58 0.84
CA TYR A 100 8.01 11.62 1.88
C TYR A 100 7.17 12.90 1.79
N ARG A 101 7.81 14.07 1.63
CA ARG A 101 7.10 15.35 1.53
C ARG A 101 6.15 15.38 0.33
N ILE A 102 6.56 14.83 -0.81
CA ILE A 102 5.71 14.73 -2.01
C ILE A 102 4.54 13.79 -1.75
N LEU A 103 4.80 12.58 -1.23
CA LEU A 103 3.74 11.61 -0.93
C LEU A 103 2.75 12.12 0.12
N LYS A 104 3.27 12.83 1.13
CA LYS A 104 2.45 13.48 2.15
C LYS A 104 1.57 14.57 1.53
N ALA A 105 2.14 15.44 0.69
CA ALA A 105 1.37 16.49 0.02
C ALA A 105 0.27 15.91 -0.88
N ILE A 106 0.55 14.80 -1.58
CA ILE A 106 -0.44 14.05 -2.36
C ILE A 106 -1.54 13.49 -1.44
N GLY A 107 -1.16 12.87 -0.31
CA GLY A 107 -2.10 12.33 0.67
C GLY A 107 -3.01 13.41 1.28
N ASP A 108 -2.44 14.54 1.65
CA ASP A 108 -3.17 15.68 2.23
C ASP A 108 -4.20 16.27 1.24
N HIS A 109 -3.96 16.14 -0.07
CA HIS A 109 -4.80 16.71 -1.14
C HIS A 109 -5.44 15.64 -2.03
N ILE A 110 -5.59 14.40 -1.53
CA ILE A 110 -5.97 13.25 -2.37
C ILE A 110 -7.30 13.45 -3.09
N VAL A 111 -8.29 14.07 -2.44
CA VAL A 111 -9.61 14.38 -3.02
C VAL A 111 -9.48 15.35 -4.19
N LEU A 112 -8.66 16.40 -4.03
CA LEU A 112 -8.45 17.41 -5.07
C LEU A 112 -7.71 16.82 -6.27
N ILE A 113 -6.69 15.99 -6.04
CA ILE A 113 -5.94 15.32 -7.10
C ILE A 113 -6.85 14.38 -7.90
N ILE A 114 -7.68 13.58 -7.23
CA ILE A 114 -8.64 12.69 -7.89
C ILE A 114 -9.59 13.51 -8.78
N LEU A 115 -10.13 14.62 -8.26
CA LEU A 115 -11.02 15.49 -9.03
C LEU A 115 -10.33 16.05 -10.28
N LEU A 116 -9.09 16.53 -10.16
CA LEU A 116 -8.33 17.06 -11.29
C LEU A 116 -8.07 15.99 -12.36
N VAL A 117 -7.73 14.76 -11.96
CA VAL A 117 -7.53 13.64 -12.88
C VAL A 117 -8.82 13.30 -13.62
N VAL A 118 -9.95 13.26 -12.92
CA VAL A 118 -11.27 13.01 -13.55
C VAL A 118 -11.62 14.11 -14.55
N VAL A 119 -11.47 15.37 -14.18
CA VAL A 119 -11.71 16.51 -15.08
C VAL A 119 -10.80 16.44 -16.30
N PHE A 120 -9.51 16.15 -16.11
CA PHE A 120 -8.55 16.01 -17.20
C PHE A 120 -8.95 14.90 -18.18
N ILE A 121 -9.37 13.74 -17.68
CA ILE A 121 -9.87 12.63 -18.51
C ILE A 121 -11.13 13.07 -19.28
N CYS A 122 -12.08 13.73 -18.64
CA CYS A 122 -13.29 14.22 -19.31
C CYS A 122 -12.96 15.21 -20.44
N VAL A 123 -12.01 16.13 -20.22
CA VAL A 123 -11.54 17.08 -21.23
C VAL A 123 -10.86 16.35 -22.38
N LEU A 124 -9.98 15.39 -22.11
CA LEU A 124 -9.32 14.59 -23.14
C LEU A 124 -10.32 13.81 -23.99
N VAL A 125 -11.30 13.16 -23.36
CA VAL A 125 -12.36 12.43 -24.07
C VAL A 125 -13.16 13.38 -24.96
N ARG A 126 -13.55 14.55 -24.42
CA ARG A 126 -14.30 15.55 -25.20
C ARG A 126 -13.47 16.14 -26.34
N PHE A 127 -12.18 16.36 -26.14
CA PHE A 127 -11.25 16.80 -27.18
C PHE A 127 -11.13 15.74 -28.30
N CYS A 128 -10.94 14.46 -27.94
CA CYS A 128 -10.89 13.36 -28.90
C CYS A 128 -12.18 13.19 -29.70
N MET A 129 -13.35 13.34 -29.05
CA MET A 129 -14.64 13.30 -29.74
C MET A 129 -14.79 14.46 -30.73
N ASN A 130 -14.44 15.69 -30.33
CA ASN A 130 -14.49 16.87 -31.20
C ASN A 130 -13.51 16.76 -32.38
N TYR A 131 -12.30 16.24 -32.15
CA TYR A 131 -11.33 16.00 -33.21
C TYR A 131 -11.86 14.99 -34.23
N ARG A 132 -12.46 13.87 -33.77
CA ARG A 132 -13.09 12.86 -34.64
C ARG A 132 -14.31 13.39 -35.39
N ALA A 133 -15.14 14.23 -34.77
CA ALA A 133 -16.29 14.84 -35.42
C ALA A 133 -15.84 15.80 -36.53
N ARG A 134 -14.81 16.61 -36.25
CA ARG A 134 -14.24 17.56 -37.22
C ARG A 134 -13.57 16.86 -38.39
N SER A 135 -12.77 15.82 -38.15
CA SER A 135 -12.14 15.06 -39.24
C SER A 135 -13.20 14.40 -40.14
N ARG A 136 -14.26 13.82 -39.57
CA ARG A 136 -15.34 13.19 -40.33
C ARG A 136 -16.10 14.18 -41.22
N ALA A 137 -16.34 15.41 -40.75
CA ALA A 137 -16.97 16.46 -41.54
C ALA A 137 -16.12 16.86 -42.75
N THR A 138 -14.81 17.04 -42.55
CA THR A 138 -13.87 17.38 -43.62
C THR A 138 -13.76 16.28 -44.68
N TYR A 139 -13.78 14.99 -44.29
CA TYR A 139 -13.80 13.88 -45.25
C TYR A 139 -15.06 13.89 -46.15
N ILE A 140 -16.22 14.21 -45.59
CA ILE A 140 -17.48 14.30 -46.35
C ILE A 140 -17.45 15.48 -47.35
N GLU A 141 -16.81 16.58 -46.97
CA GLU A 141 -16.69 17.77 -47.83
C GLU A 141 -15.78 17.50 -49.05
N TYR A 142 -14.64 16.83 -48.86
CA TYR A 142 -13.79 16.40 -49.97
C TYR A 142 -14.50 15.42 -50.92
N GLN A 143 -15.26 14.46 -50.40
CA GLN A 143 -16.00 13.52 -51.24
C GLN A 143 -17.07 14.19 -52.14
N LYS A 144 -17.56 15.39 -51.77
CA LYS A 144 -18.50 16.16 -52.60
C LYS A 144 -17.81 16.99 -53.69
N LEU A 145 -16.51 17.26 -53.54
CA LEU A 145 -15.71 18.07 -54.48
C LEU A 145 -15.06 17.22 -55.59
N ASP A 146 -14.96 15.90 -55.39
CA ASP A 146 -14.38 14.94 -56.34
C ASP A 146 -15.44 14.28 -57.29
N ILE A 147 -16.61 14.91 -57.47
CA ILE A 147 -17.64 14.57 -58.49
C ILE A 147 -17.73 15.71 -59.49
#